data_AF-A0A0U4YAT1-F1
#
_entry.id   AF-A0A0U4YAT1-F1
#
_cell.length_a   1.000
_cell.length_b   1.000
_cell.length_c   1.000
_cell.angle_alpha   90.00
_cell.angle_beta   90.00
_cell.angle_gamma   90.00
#
_symmetry.space_group_name_H-M   'P 1'
#
loop_
_entity.id
_entity.type
_entity.pdbx_description
1 polymer ?
#
loop_
_entity_poly.entity_id
_entity_poly.type
_entity_poly.pdbx_seq_one_letter_code
_entity_poly.pdbx_strand_id
1 'polypeptide(L)'
;MLANVASLTKGARAGKVGVLKLLCCASDLPSAVRRGHLPSVGEQVTCPFDMQKVADFLPSCRQLTLYCAPDVALPDVGGHQLLIVESLRDRNYGTWAGTALQDIAPAEQLSFLSDALFAPPEGESFAACYQRTAQWLRDLEQVASAAVVLARPSIVRNLILQVLYAGDGVVGMGHAARLDVSPRSYSLLTGHAGRWRVGMVASPA
;
A
#
# COMPACT_ATOMS: atom_id res chain seq x y z
N MET A 1 -19.15 3.91 2.01
CA MET A 1 -19.34 2.67 2.79
C MET A 1 -17.95 2.11 3.07
N LEU A 2 -17.44 2.27 4.30
CA LEU A 2 -16.11 1.79 4.69
C LEU A 2 -16.10 0.26 4.70
N ALA A 3 -15.24 -0.35 3.89
CA ALA A 3 -15.11 -1.81 3.87
C ALA A 3 -14.27 -2.25 5.07
N ASN A 4 -14.92 -2.70 6.14
CA ASN A 4 -14.26 -3.43 7.23
C ASN A 4 -13.95 -4.86 6.77
N VAL A 5 -13.00 -5.56 7.40
CA VAL A 5 -12.57 -6.94 7.05
C VAL A 5 -13.75 -7.91 6.84
N ALA A 6 -14.88 -7.69 7.53
CA ALA A 6 -16.14 -8.42 7.35
C ALA A 6 -16.82 -8.28 5.96
N SER A 7 -16.36 -7.37 5.10
CA SER A 7 -16.87 -7.19 3.75
C SER A 7 -16.08 -7.96 2.68
N LEU A 8 -14.90 -8.50 3.04
CA LEU A 8 -14.12 -9.42 2.20
C LEU A 8 -14.73 -10.82 2.12
N THR A 9 -15.65 -11.16 3.03
CA THR A 9 -16.19 -12.52 3.18
C THR A 9 -17.56 -12.76 2.53
N LYS A 10 -18.26 -11.72 2.06
CA LYS A 10 -19.55 -11.88 1.37
C LYS A 10 -19.37 -12.24 -0.11
N GLY A 11 -18.91 -13.47 -0.37
CA GLY A 11 -18.94 -14.05 -1.73
C GLY A 11 -17.97 -15.19 -2.01
N ALA A 12 -17.00 -15.44 -1.13
CA ALA A 12 -15.99 -16.48 -1.37
C ALA A 12 -16.58 -17.88 -1.13
N ARG A 13 -16.95 -18.59 -2.21
CA ARG A 13 -16.93 -20.06 -2.17
C ARG A 13 -15.50 -20.48 -1.85
N ALA A 14 -15.32 -21.38 -0.89
CA ALA A 14 -14.03 -21.98 -0.56
C ALA A 14 -13.45 -22.71 -1.78
N GLY A 15 -12.75 -21.97 -2.63
CA GLY A 15 -11.98 -22.49 -3.76
C GLY A 15 -10.63 -22.99 -3.27
N LYS A 16 -10.03 -23.93 -4.00
CA LYS A 16 -8.65 -24.37 -3.78
C LYS A 16 -7.74 -23.14 -3.61
N VAL A 17 -6.90 -23.13 -2.56
CA VAL A 17 -5.90 -22.09 -2.31
C VAL A 17 -4.97 -22.02 -3.52
N GLY A 18 -5.24 -21.06 -4.40
CA GLY A 18 -4.48 -20.83 -5.63
C GLY A 18 -3.25 -19.97 -5.36
N VAL A 19 -2.53 -19.63 -6.44
CA VAL A 19 -1.54 -18.56 -6.40
C VAL A 19 -2.29 -17.23 -6.45
N LEU A 20 -2.04 -16.33 -5.49
CA LEU A 20 -2.48 -14.94 -5.55
C LEU A 20 -1.49 -14.13 -6.38
N LYS A 21 -1.98 -13.44 -7.43
CA LYS A 21 -1.25 -12.39 -8.13
C LYS A 21 -1.78 -11.01 -7.71
N LEU A 22 -0.93 -10.17 -7.15
CA LEU A 22 -1.28 -8.84 -6.66
C LEU A 22 -0.50 -7.78 -7.43
N LEU A 23 -1.20 -7.02 -8.27
CA LEU A 23 -0.61 -5.87 -8.96
C LEU A 23 -0.80 -4.62 -8.10
N CYS A 24 0.30 -4.03 -7.65
CA CYS A 24 0.30 -2.80 -6.86
C CYS A 24 0.59 -1.60 -7.77
N CYS A 25 -0.35 -0.67 -7.84
CA CYS A 25 -0.22 0.59 -8.56
C CYS A 25 0.06 1.70 -7.54
N ALA A 26 1.25 2.30 -7.65
CA ALA A 26 1.64 3.43 -6.83
C ALA A 26 1.03 4.72 -7.39
N SER A 27 0.33 5.46 -6.54
CA SER A 27 -0.24 6.76 -6.89
C SER A 27 0.82 7.82 -7.19
N ASP A 28 0.41 9.02 -7.58
CA ASP A 28 1.27 10.20 -7.46
C ASP A 28 1.53 10.52 -5.97
N LEU A 29 2.47 11.43 -5.72
CA LEU A 29 2.70 12.02 -4.41
C LEU A 29 1.96 13.36 -4.29
N PRO A 30 1.50 13.71 -3.08
CA PRO A 30 1.12 15.08 -2.74
C PRO A 30 2.16 16.09 -3.25
N SER A 31 1.70 17.18 -3.86
CA SER A 31 2.62 18.18 -4.41
C SER A 31 3.54 18.78 -3.34
N ALA A 32 3.05 18.88 -2.09
CA ALA A 32 3.80 19.38 -0.95
C ALA A 32 4.94 18.45 -0.53
N VAL A 33 4.79 17.13 -0.70
CA VAL A 33 5.85 16.15 -0.37
C VAL A 33 7.09 16.35 -1.23
N ARG A 34 6.91 16.74 -2.50
CA ARG A 34 8.03 17.09 -3.40
C ARG A 34 8.82 18.32 -2.92
N ARG A 35 8.26 19.10 -2.00
CA ARG A 35 8.88 20.27 -1.35
C ARG A 35 9.29 19.98 0.10
N GLY A 36 9.45 18.71 0.48
CA GLY A 36 9.89 18.31 1.82
C GLY A 36 8.84 18.46 2.91
N HIS A 37 7.55 18.56 2.56
CA HIS A 37 6.46 18.58 3.56
C HIS A 37 5.91 17.18 3.78
N LEU A 38 5.38 16.95 4.98
CA LEU A 38 4.58 15.77 5.25
C LEU A 38 3.21 15.91 4.55
N PRO A 39 2.60 14.80 4.09
CA PRO A 39 1.27 14.83 3.48
C PRO A 39 0.21 15.53 4.34
N SER A 40 -0.69 16.27 3.71
CA SER A 40 -1.79 16.93 4.43
C SER A 40 -2.90 15.94 4.79
N VAL A 41 -3.66 16.26 5.84
CA VAL A 41 -4.83 15.46 6.23
C VAL A 41 -5.86 15.46 5.10
N GLY A 42 -6.35 14.28 4.74
CA GLY A 42 -7.44 14.13 3.75
C GLY A 42 -7.05 14.43 2.30
N GLU A 43 -5.78 14.74 2.02
CA GLU A 43 -5.32 14.97 0.65
C GLU A 43 -5.41 13.67 -0.17
N GLN A 44 -6.18 13.72 -1.25
CA GLN A 44 -6.29 12.63 -2.22
C GLN A 44 -5.40 12.89 -3.42
N VAL A 45 -4.73 11.84 -3.87
CA VAL A 45 -3.85 11.88 -5.05
C VAL A 45 -4.35 10.94 -6.13
N THR A 46 -4.12 11.30 -7.39
CA THR A 46 -4.47 10.43 -8.51
C THR A 46 -3.52 9.24 -8.55
N CYS A 47 -4.05 8.09 -8.96
CA CYS A 47 -3.24 6.94 -9.33
C CYS A 47 -3.43 6.70 -10.84
N PRO A 48 -2.37 6.81 -11.66
CA PRO A 48 -2.46 6.52 -13.08
C PRO A 48 -2.59 5.01 -13.24
N PHE A 49 -3.84 4.56 -13.17
CA PHE A 49 -4.24 3.19 -13.37
C PHE A 49 -4.63 3.01 -14.83
N ASP A 50 -3.98 2.05 -15.48
CA ASP A 50 -4.24 1.69 -16.88
C ASP A 50 -4.76 0.25 -16.95
N MET A 51 -5.99 0.11 -17.44
CA MET A 51 -6.65 -1.18 -17.63
C MET A 51 -5.90 -2.10 -18.60
N GLN A 52 -5.24 -1.56 -19.62
CA GLN A 52 -4.46 -2.37 -20.55
C GLN A 52 -3.27 -2.99 -19.84
N LYS A 53 -2.51 -2.18 -19.08
CA LYS A 53 -1.38 -2.66 -18.28
C LYS A 53 -1.82 -3.70 -17.23
N VAL A 54 -3.00 -3.53 -16.63
CA VAL A 54 -3.58 -4.51 -15.71
C VAL A 54 -3.87 -5.83 -16.42
N ALA A 55 -4.45 -5.78 -17.63
CA ALA A 55 -4.69 -6.96 -18.44
C ALA A 55 -3.38 -7.69 -18.83
N ASP A 56 -2.29 -6.96 -19.06
CA ASP A 56 -1.00 -7.55 -19.41
C ASP A 56 -0.42 -8.38 -18.23
N PHE A 57 -0.58 -7.92 -16.99
CA PHE A 57 -0.09 -8.64 -15.80
C PHE A 57 -1.07 -9.68 -15.26
N LEU A 58 -2.38 -9.46 -15.46
CA LEU A 58 -3.47 -10.30 -14.94
C LEU A 58 -4.40 -10.82 -16.06
N PRO A 59 -3.89 -11.45 -17.14
CA PRO A 59 -4.65 -11.69 -18.38
C PRO A 59 -5.81 -12.68 -18.24
N SER A 60 -5.81 -13.52 -17.21
CA SER A 60 -6.83 -14.55 -17.02
C SER A 60 -8.06 -14.08 -16.22
N CYS A 61 -8.08 -12.80 -15.78
CA CYS A 61 -9.08 -12.32 -14.84
C CYS A 61 -10.18 -11.51 -15.54
N ARG A 62 -11.37 -12.10 -15.68
CA ARG A 62 -12.54 -11.40 -16.27
C ARG A 62 -13.15 -10.34 -15.37
N GLN A 63 -13.12 -10.57 -14.05
CA GLN A 63 -13.60 -9.64 -13.04
C GLN A 63 -12.51 -9.49 -11.97
N LEU A 64 -11.94 -8.29 -11.86
CA LEU A 64 -10.97 -7.95 -10.82
C LEU A 64 -11.65 -7.21 -9.67
N THR A 65 -11.04 -7.35 -8.49
CA THR A 65 -11.31 -6.48 -7.34
C THR A 65 -10.11 -5.56 -7.18
N LEU A 66 -10.39 -4.26 -7.18
CA LEU A 66 -9.45 -3.18 -6.93
C LEU A 66 -9.63 -2.76 -5.47
N TYR A 67 -8.55 -2.83 -4.71
CA TYR A 67 -8.49 -2.36 -3.33
C TYR A 67 -7.82 -1.00 -3.31
N CYS A 68 -8.60 0.03 -3.04
CA CYS A 68 -8.17 1.42 -3.10
C CYS A 68 -7.94 1.96 -1.69
N ALA A 69 -6.78 2.58 -1.48
CA ALA A 69 -6.55 3.39 -0.30
C ALA A 69 -7.49 4.61 -0.28
N PRO A 70 -8.00 5.05 0.88
CA PRO A 70 -8.94 6.16 1.01
C PRO A 70 -8.35 7.55 0.67
N ASP A 71 -7.02 7.65 0.61
CA ASP A 71 -6.23 8.82 0.22
C ASP A 71 -5.74 8.75 -1.24
N VAL A 72 -6.28 7.82 -2.02
CA VAL A 72 -6.16 7.78 -3.48
C VAL A 72 -7.50 8.15 -4.11
N ALA A 73 -7.49 9.08 -5.05
CA ALA A 73 -8.67 9.48 -5.80
C ALA A 73 -9.24 8.28 -6.56
N LEU A 74 -10.55 8.05 -6.44
CA LEU A 74 -11.21 6.88 -7.04
C LEU A 74 -11.08 6.93 -8.57
N PRO A 75 -10.46 5.93 -9.21
CA PRO A 75 -10.39 5.88 -10.66
C PRO A 75 -11.71 5.37 -11.24
N ASP A 76 -11.89 5.55 -12.54
CA ASP A 76 -12.82 4.72 -13.30
C ASP A 76 -12.24 3.30 -13.41
N VAL A 77 -13.06 2.30 -13.05
CA VAL A 77 -12.66 0.90 -12.95
C VAL A 77 -13.27 0.02 -14.04
N GLY A 78 -13.96 0.61 -15.03
CA GLY A 78 -14.36 -0.11 -16.25
C GLY A 78 -15.25 -1.35 -16.00
N GLY A 79 -16.09 -1.32 -14.97
CA GLY A 79 -16.94 -2.45 -14.58
C GLY A 79 -16.32 -3.44 -13.59
N HIS A 80 -15.08 -3.23 -13.16
CA HIS A 80 -14.48 -3.98 -12.05
C HIS A 80 -15.04 -3.58 -10.69
N GLN A 81 -14.83 -4.42 -9.67
CA GLN A 81 -15.23 -4.06 -8.31
C GLN A 81 -14.17 -3.15 -7.69
N LEU A 82 -14.61 -2.10 -7.01
CA LEU A 82 -13.75 -1.19 -6.27
C LEU A 82 -14.14 -1.21 -4.79
N LEU A 83 -13.18 -1.52 -3.92
CA LEU A 83 -13.34 -1.54 -2.48
C LEU A 83 -12.36 -0.56 -1.83
N ILE A 84 -12.88 0.35 -1.01
CA ILE A 84 -12.05 1.28 -0.24
C ILE A 84 -11.59 0.58 1.04
N VAL A 85 -10.28 0.45 1.23
CA VAL A 85 -9.68 -0.29 2.34
C VAL A 85 -8.89 0.65 3.24
N GLU A 86 -9.36 0.84 4.47
CA GLU A 86 -8.72 1.73 5.45
C GLU A 86 -7.30 1.27 5.81
N SER A 87 -7.06 -0.05 5.89
CA SER A 87 -5.74 -0.63 6.14
C SER A 87 -4.70 -0.32 5.05
N LEU A 88 -5.11 0.26 3.91
CA LEU A 88 -4.25 0.73 2.82
C LEU A 88 -4.01 2.25 2.82
N ARG A 89 -4.64 3.03 3.73
CA ARG A 89 -4.32 4.47 3.88
C ARG A 89 -2.82 4.65 4.08
N ASP A 90 -2.22 5.75 3.63
CA ASP A 90 -0.85 6.05 4.04
C ASP A 90 -0.72 6.25 5.57
N ARG A 91 0.52 6.27 6.05
CA ARG A 91 0.86 6.52 7.46
C ARG A 91 0.17 7.79 7.97
N ASN A 92 -0.49 7.70 9.13
CA ASN A 92 -1.03 8.87 9.79
C ASN A 92 0.12 9.72 10.40
N TYR A 93 0.27 10.97 9.95
CA TYR A 93 1.29 11.88 10.46
C TYR A 93 0.80 12.74 11.64
N GLY A 94 -0.44 12.55 12.08
CA GLY A 94 -1.02 13.24 13.24
C GLY A 94 -0.97 14.75 13.09
N THR A 95 -0.57 15.46 14.14
CA THR A 95 -0.49 16.92 14.15
C THR A 95 0.61 17.48 13.24
N TRP A 96 1.53 16.64 12.74
CA TRP A 96 2.57 17.05 11.78
C TRP A 96 2.11 17.02 10.32
N ALA A 97 0.89 16.57 10.04
CA ALA A 97 0.37 16.52 8.68
C ALA A 97 0.37 17.92 8.04
N GLY A 98 0.94 18.03 6.82
CA GLY A 98 1.09 19.30 6.10
C GLY A 98 2.28 20.17 6.56
N THR A 99 2.97 19.84 7.65
CA THR A 99 4.13 20.59 8.13
C THR A 99 5.38 20.30 7.28
N ALA A 100 6.25 21.29 7.08
CA ALA A 100 7.55 21.06 6.46
C ALA A 100 8.43 20.21 7.40
N LEU A 101 9.07 19.16 6.88
CA LEU A 101 9.87 18.27 7.73
C LEU A 101 10.99 19.04 8.46
N GLN A 102 11.56 20.04 7.79
CA GLN A 102 12.61 20.92 8.33
C GLN A 102 12.17 21.80 9.50
N ASP A 103 10.86 22.02 9.68
CA ASP A 103 10.32 22.87 10.76
C ASP A 103 10.08 22.07 12.06
N ILE A 104 10.18 20.74 12.01
CA ILE A 104 10.12 19.86 13.19
C ILE A 104 11.44 19.93 13.98
N ALA A 105 11.42 19.74 15.30
CA ALA A 105 12.65 19.78 16.09
C ALA A 105 13.66 18.70 15.62
N PRO A 106 14.97 18.99 15.52
CA PRO A 106 15.95 18.05 14.95
C PRO A 106 15.98 16.66 15.60
N ALA A 107 15.81 16.58 16.93
CA ALA A 107 15.76 15.31 17.65
C ALA A 107 14.52 14.47 17.28
N GLU A 108 13.39 15.13 17.06
CA GLU A 108 12.14 14.48 16.64
C GLU A 108 12.20 14.08 15.16
N GLN A 109 12.81 14.90 14.29
CA GLN A 109 13.09 14.53 12.90
C GLN A 109 13.96 13.26 12.84
N LEU A 110 15.04 13.21 13.62
CA LEU A 110 15.93 12.05 13.68
C LEU A 110 15.17 10.80 14.13
N SER A 111 14.37 10.93 15.20
CA SER A 111 13.54 9.82 15.69
C SER A 111 12.56 9.34 14.62
N PHE A 112 11.87 10.28 13.94
CA PHE A 112 10.93 9.96 12.87
C PHE A 112 11.55 9.22 11.69
N LEU A 113 12.79 9.56 11.33
CA LEU A 113 13.51 8.96 10.20
C LEU A 113 14.21 7.63 10.53
N SER A 114 14.53 7.38 11.80
CA SER A 114 15.37 6.24 12.20
C SER A 114 14.69 5.22 13.12
N ASP A 115 13.75 5.64 13.97
CA ASP A 115 13.03 4.78 14.88
C ASP A 115 11.69 4.34 14.28
N ALA A 116 11.54 3.02 14.11
CA ALA A 116 10.33 2.41 13.57
C ALA A 116 9.13 2.52 14.52
N LEU A 117 9.37 2.67 15.82
CA LEU A 117 8.35 2.75 16.86
C LEU A 117 7.93 4.19 17.17
N PHE A 118 8.73 5.18 16.78
CA PHE A 118 8.37 6.58 16.92
C PHE A 118 7.10 6.91 16.11
N ALA A 119 6.14 7.53 16.78
CA ALA A 119 4.94 8.07 16.18
C ALA A 119 4.91 9.59 16.39
N PRO A 120 4.61 10.39 15.35
CA PRO A 120 4.23 11.79 15.54
C PRO A 120 3.06 11.90 16.53
N PRO A 121 2.90 13.02 17.25
CA PRO A 121 1.75 13.22 18.15
C PRO A 121 0.42 13.02 17.39
N GLU A 122 -0.47 12.21 17.97
CA GLU A 122 -1.76 11.79 17.35
C GLU A 122 -1.61 11.06 16.00
N GLY A 123 -0.39 10.62 15.69
CA GLY A 123 -0.03 9.92 14.47
C GLY A 123 0.17 8.42 14.67
N GLU A 124 0.78 7.81 13.66
CA GLU A 124 1.06 6.39 13.56
C GLU A 124 2.57 6.17 13.45
N SER A 125 3.10 5.11 14.05
CA SER A 125 4.49 4.70 13.86
C SER A 125 4.70 3.97 12.53
N PHE A 126 5.93 3.88 12.03
CA PHE A 126 6.20 3.06 10.84
C PHE A 126 5.79 1.60 11.09
N ALA A 127 6.11 1.07 12.27
CA ALA A 127 5.78 -0.30 12.66
C ALA A 127 4.27 -0.55 12.67
N ALA A 128 3.46 0.38 13.19
CA ALA A 128 2.00 0.25 13.19
C ALA A 128 1.42 0.26 11.76
N CYS A 129 1.89 1.17 10.91
CA CYS A 129 1.51 1.26 9.50
C CYS A 129 1.88 -0.03 8.74
N TYR A 130 3.11 -0.51 8.95
CA TYR A 130 3.59 -1.75 8.38
C TYR A 130 2.74 -2.94 8.83
N GLN A 131 2.43 -3.07 10.12
CA GLN A 131 1.65 -4.18 10.69
C GLN A 131 0.21 -4.23 10.18
N ARG A 132 -0.50 -3.10 10.06
CA ARG A 132 -1.87 -3.12 9.52
C ARG A 132 -1.92 -3.50 8.04
N THR A 133 -0.93 -3.06 7.26
CA THR A 133 -0.80 -3.45 5.85
C THR A 133 -0.43 -4.93 5.75
N ALA A 134 0.39 -5.45 6.67
CA ALA A 134 0.71 -6.88 6.78
C ALA A 134 -0.54 -7.74 6.99
N GLN A 135 -1.37 -7.35 7.96
CA GLN A 135 -2.57 -8.10 8.31
C GLN A 135 -3.52 -8.16 7.12
N TRP A 136 -3.73 -7.02 6.46
CA TRP A 136 -4.56 -6.95 5.27
C TRP A 136 -4.04 -7.86 4.13
N LEU A 137 -2.72 -7.89 3.89
CA LEU A 137 -2.13 -8.75 2.86
C LEU A 137 -2.33 -10.25 3.17
N ARG A 138 -2.21 -10.66 4.44
CA ARG A 138 -2.47 -12.04 4.88
C ARG A 138 -3.93 -12.44 4.66
N ASP A 139 -4.86 -11.54 5.00
CA ASP A 139 -6.30 -11.79 4.83
C ASP A 139 -6.66 -11.90 3.34
N LEU A 140 -6.03 -11.06 2.49
CA LEU A 140 -6.23 -11.11 1.04
C LEU A 140 -5.79 -12.44 0.42
N GLU A 141 -4.67 -13.01 0.87
CA GLU A 141 -4.15 -14.30 0.37
C GLU A 141 -5.18 -15.43 0.53
N GLN A 142 -6.05 -15.35 1.53
CA GLN A 142 -7.04 -16.38 1.82
C GLN A 142 -8.27 -16.30 0.90
N VAL A 143 -8.52 -15.15 0.27
CA VAL A 143 -9.79 -14.88 -0.41
C VAL A 143 -9.66 -14.55 -1.90
N ALA A 144 -8.46 -14.20 -2.38
CA ALA A 144 -8.25 -13.76 -3.75
C ALA A 144 -7.18 -14.61 -4.47
N SER A 145 -7.41 -14.88 -5.75
CA SER A 145 -6.40 -15.43 -6.67
C SER A 145 -5.74 -14.35 -7.54
N ALA A 146 -6.41 -13.19 -7.70
CA ALA A 146 -5.86 -12.04 -8.39
C ALA A 146 -6.54 -10.76 -7.89
N ALA A 147 -5.75 -9.70 -7.72
CA ALA A 147 -6.25 -8.40 -7.27
C ALA A 147 -5.34 -7.26 -7.71
N VAL A 148 -5.90 -6.04 -7.66
CA VAL A 148 -5.14 -4.80 -7.86
C VAL A 148 -5.20 -3.97 -6.57
N VAL A 149 -4.09 -3.35 -6.21
CA VAL A 149 -4.01 -2.35 -5.14
C VAL A 149 -3.72 -0.99 -5.72
N LEU A 150 -4.45 0.03 -5.27
CA LEU A 150 -4.18 1.43 -5.55
C LEU A 150 -3.84 2.11 -4.24
N ALA A 151 -2.58 2.51 -4.06
CA ALA A 151 -2.13 3.08 -2.79
C ALA A 151 -0.96 4.05 -2.97
N ARG A 152 -0.65 4.84 -1.94
CA ARG A 152 0.54 5.71 -1.93
C ARG A 152 1.82 4.87 -2.06
N PRO A 153 2.91 5.42 -2.65
CA PRO A 153 4.17 4.69 -2.81
C PRO A 153 4.72 4.08 -1.53
N SER A 154 4.53 4.74 -0.38
CA SER A 154 4.87 4.25 0.95
C SER A 154 4.16 2.94 1.34
N ILE A 155 2.89 2.78 0.97
CA ILE A 155 2.10 1.58 1.26
C ILE A 155 2.46 0.45 0.30
N VAL A 156 2.69 0.75 -0.98
CA VAL A 156 3.24 -0.22 -1.93
C VAL A 156 4.61 -0.71 -1.46
N ARG A 157 5.47 0.19 -0.95
CA ARG A 157 6.74 -0.17 -0.32
C ARG A 157 6.53 -1.10 0.88
N ASN A 158 5.58 -0.80 1.78
CA ASN A 158 5.27 -1.69 2.89
C ASN A 158 4.87 -3.09 2.41
N LEU A 159 3.99 -3.20 1.40
CA LEU A 159 3.60 -4.49 0.82
C LEU A 159 4.79 -5.27 0.26
N ILE A 160 5.72 -4.61 -0.44
CA ILE A 160 6.93 -5.25 -0.96
C ILE A 160 7.85 -5.69 0.19
N LEU A 161 8.03 -4.85 1.23
CA LEU A 161 8.81 -5.20 2.41
C LEU A 161 8.21 -6.38 3.17
N GLN A 162 6.88 -6.49 3.26
CA GLN A 162 6.20 -7.68 3.81
C GLN A 162 6.60 -8.94 3.05
N VAL A 163 6.66 -8.87 1.72
CA VAL A 163 7.04 -10.01 0.89
C VAL A 163 8.52 -10.37 1.03
N LEU A 164 9.41 -9.38 1.03
CA LEU A 164 10.85 -9.61 1.07
C LEU A 164 11.36 -10.08 2.43
N TYR A 165 10.75 -9.59 3.50
CA TYR A 165 11.19 -9.82 4.88
C TYR A 165 10.14 -10.61 5.69
N ALA A 166 9.27 -11.36 5.00
CA ALA A 166 8.30 -12.24 5.66
C ALA A 166 9.02 -13.27 6.55
N GLY A 167 8.91 -13.13 7.86
CA GLY A 167 9.55 -14.01 8.84
C GLY A 167 10.90 -13.53 9.34
N ASP A 168 11.44 -12.44 8.78
CA ASP A 168 12.65 -11.79 9.26
C ASP A 168 12.28 -10.80 10.38
N GLY A 169 12.41 -11.22 11.64
CA GLY A 169 12.44 -10.36 12.83
C GLY A 169 11.62 -9.06 12.77
N VAL A 170 12.25 -7.94 13.13
CA VAL A 170 11.61 -6.62 13.13
C VAL A 170 12.01 -5.85 11.86
N VAL A 171 11.01 -5.54 11.02
CA VAL A 171 11.20 -4.63 9.88
C VAL A 171 11.07 -3.19 10.35
N GLY A 172 12.18 -2.46 10.33
CA GLY A 172 12.24 -1.03 10.68
C GLY A 172 12.64 -0.10 9.53
N MET A 173 12.90 1.18 9.88
CA MET A 173 13.22 2.27 8.94
C MET A 173 14.42 1.96 8.03
N GLY A 174 15.43 1.24 8.53
CA GLY A 174 16.60 0.84 7.74
C GLY A 174 16.28 -0.10 6.56
N HIS A 175 15.22 -0.90 6.65
CA HIS A 175 14.76 -1.71 5.51
C HIS A 175 13.99 -0.84 4.51
N ALA A 176 13.12 0.05 5.02
CA ALA A 176 12.35 0.97 4.20
C ALA A 176 13.21 1.94 3.39
N ALA A 177 14.38 2.33 3.92
CA ALA A 177 15.35 3.18 3.24
C ALA A 177 16.08 2.47 2.07
N ARG A 178 15.99 1.14 1.95
CA ARG A 178 16.65 0.36 0.89
C ARG A 178 15.77 0.09 -0.33
N LEU A 179 14.51 0.51 -0.28
CA LEU A 179 13.53 0.22 -1.31
C LEU A 179 12.82 1.51 -1.72
N ASP A 180 13.13 1.98 -2.92
CA ASP A 180 12.37 3.04 -3.56
C ASP A 180 11.19 2.47 -4.33
N VAL A 181 10.04 3.13 -4.18
CA VAL A 181 8.87 2.93 -5.03
C VAL A 181 8.60 4.24 -5.72
N SER A 182 8.84 4.30 -7.03
CA SER A 182 8.53 5.50 -7.80
C SER A 182 7.03 5.78 -7.74
N PRO A 183 6.60 7.05 -7.62
CA PRO A 183 5.23 7.42 -7.91
C PRO A 183 4.86 6.97 -9.32
N ARG A 184 3.57 6.70 -9.57
CA ARG A 184 3.08 6.29 -10.89
C ARG A 184 3.83 5.06 -11.42
N SER A 185 3.96 4.03 -10.59
CA SER A 185 4.67 2.80 -10.96
C SER A 185 3.87 1.55 -10.61
N TYR A 186 4.27 0.43 -11.21
CA TYR A 186 3.65 -0.87 -11.04
C TYR A 186 4.62 -1.85 -10.39
N SER A 187 4.15 -2.61 -9.42
CA SER A 187 4.89 -3.73 -8.81
C SER A 187 4.01 -4.97 -8.75
N LEU A 188 4.58 -6.14 -9.08
CA LEU A 188 3.86 -7.40 -9.08
C LEU A 188 4.34 -8.28 -7.93
N LEU A 189 3.40 -8.66 -7.05
CA LEU A 189 3.63 -9.58 -5.96
C LEU A 189 2.88 -10.89 -6.25
N THR A 190 3.48 -12.02 -5.90
CA THR A 190 2.82 -13.33 -6.03
C THR A 190 2.95 -14.12 -4.74
N GLY A 191 1.84 -14.61 -4.21
CA GLY A 191 1.76 -15.37 -2.96
C GLY A 191 1.14 -16.74 -3.17
N HIS A 192 1.68 -17.76 -2.50
CA HIS A 192 1.05 -19.08 -2.43
C HIS A 192 1.42 -19.80 -1.14
N ALA A 193 0.42 -20.17 -0.35
CA ALA A 193 0.59 -20.90 0.91
C ALA A 193 1.60 -20.22 1.85
N GLY A 194 1.50 -18.89 1.99
CA GLY A 194 2.39 -18.07 2.82
C GLY A 194 3.77 -17.80 2.22
N ARG A 195 4.07 -18.35 1.04
CA ARG A 195 5.33 -18.08 0.32
C ARG A 195 5.09 -16.98 -0.70
N TRP A 196 5.76 -15.86 -0.50
CA TRP A 196 5.63 -14.70 -1.36
C TRP A 196 6.88 -14.45 -2.20
N ARG A 197 6.69 -13.78 -3.33
CA ARG A 197 7.74 -13.31 -4.23
C ARG A 197 7.39 -11.95 -4.79
N VAL A 198 8.40 -11.11 -4.94
CA VAL A 198 8.34 -9.90 -5.76
C VAL A 198 8.71 -10.30 -7.19
N GLY A 199 7.74 -10.32 -8.09
CA GLY A 199 7.96 -10.66 -9.51
C GLY A 199 8.45 -9.47 -10.34
N MET A 200 8.11 -8.25 -9.91
CA MET A 200 8.49 -7.01 -10.57
C MET A 200 8.41 -5.84 -9.58
N VAL A 201 9.33 -4.88 -9.66
CA VAL A 201 9.35 -3.66 -8.86
C VAL A 201 9.34 -2.44 -9.77
N ALA A 202 8.50 -1.46 -9.43
CA ALA A 202 8.54 -0.08 -9.93
C ALA A 202 8.69 0.08 -11.45
N SER A 203 7.97 -0.72 -12.25
CA SER A 203 7.87 -0.48 -13.70
C SER A 203 7.20 0.87 -13.94
N PRO A 204 7.71 1.72 -14.86
CA PRO A 204 7.07 2.99 -15.21
C PRO A 204 5.61 2.79 -15.63
N ALA A 205 4.74 3.75 -15.26
CA ALA A 205 3.36 3.80 -15.73
C ALA A 205 3.26 4.13 -17.22
#